data_AF-A0A9N9RRM4-F1
#
_entry.id   AF-A0A9N9RRM4-F1
#
_cell.length_a   1.000
_cell.length_b   1.000
_cell.length_c   1.000
_cell.angle_alpha   90.00
_cell.angle_beta   90.00
_cell.angle_gamma   90.00
#
_symmetry.space_group_name_H-M   'P 1'
#
loop_
_entity.id
_entity.type
_entity.pdbx_description
1 polymer ?
#
loop_
_entity_poly.entity_id
_entity_poly.type
_entity_poly.pdbx_seq_one_letter_code
_entity_poly.pdbx_strand_id
1 'polypeptide(L)'
;MEDPFVVVKRRFNGSIFQRIFGLRILAFPCNQFGYQEPGNAEEIQCFVRDRKVKFDLFEKIDVNGKGAHPLFQYLKKEQGGTLFDAIKWNFTKFVINKEGKPVERHSPNTSPKEMLKNLEKYF
;
A
#
# COMPACT_ATOMS: atom_id res chain seq x y z
N MET A 1 7.69 17.73 10.08
CA MET A 1 6.26 17.63 10.42
C MET A 1 5.67 16.80 9.31
N GLU A 2 5.60 15.48 9.49
CA GLU A 2 5.32 14.53 8.40
C GLU A 2 3.87 14.07 8.45
N ASP A 3 3.29 14.03 7.26
CA ASP A 3 1.91 13.72 6.91
C ASP A 3 1.63 12.20 7.03
N PRO A 4 0.43 11.77 7.52
CA PRO A 4 0.05 10.36 7.50
C PRO A 4 0.01 9.81 6.08
N PHE A 5 0.29 8.50 5.94
CA PHE A 5 0.39 7.87 4.64
C PHE A 5 -0.22 6.49 4.54
N VAL A 6 -0.73 6.16 3.35
CA VAL A 6 -1.28 4.83 3.03
C VAL A 6 -0.26 4.06 2.22
N VAL A 7 0.15 2.89 2.74
CA VAL A 7 0.95 1.92 1.99
C VAL A 7 0.01 1.03 1.20
N VAL A 8 0.05 1.11 -0.13
CA VAL A 8 -0.80 0.31 -1.02
C VAL A 8 0.06 -0.61 -1.87
N LYS A 9 -0.26 -1.90 -1.86
CA LYS A 9 0.25 -2.85 -2.85
C LYS A 9 -0.65 -2.83 -4.10
N ARG A 10 -0.22 -2.31 -5.25
CA ARG A 10 -1.14 -2.00 -6.38
C ARG A 10 -1.03 -3.00 -7.54
N ARG A 11 -2.17 -3.26 -8.21
CA ARG A 11 -2.32 -3.54 -9.67
C ARG A 11 -3.04 -2.33 -10.30
N PHE A 12 -2.75 -1.93 -11.54
CA PHE A 12 -3.40 -0.75 -12.11
C PHE A 12 -4.72 -1.10 -12.81
N ASN A 13 -5.82 -0.86 -12.11
CA ASN A 13 -7.05 -0.35 -12.72
C ASN A 13 -7.42 0.94 -11.98
N GLY A 14 -7.81 1.97 -12.73
CA GLY A 14 -7.97 3.33 -12.22
C GLY A 14 -9.17 3.47 -11.29
N SER A 15 -8.96 4.13 -10.15
CA SER A 15 -9.94 5.04 -9.54
C SER A 15 -9.21 5.98 -8.58
N ILE A 16 -9.69 7.23 -8.56
CA ILE A 16 -9.11 8.43 -7.96
C ILE A 16 -9.33 8.40 -6.43
N PHE A 17 -8.27 8.46 -5.62
CA PHE A 17 -8.38 8.97 -4.26
C PHE A 17 -8.42 10.51 -4.36
N GLN A 18 -9.50 11.12 -3.88
CA GLN A 18 -9.58 12.58 -3.77
C GLN A 18 -8.64 13.04 -2.64
N ARG A 19 -7.99 14.18 -2.85
CA ARG A 19 -6.91 14.73 -2.01
C ARG A 19 -7.47 15.11 -0.63
N ILE A 20 -7.07 14.38 0.41
CA ILE A 20 -7.07 14.90 1.78
C ILE A 20 -5.77 15.69 1.97
N PHE A 21 -5.84 16.90 2.54
CA PHE A 21 -4.66 17.69 2.84
C PHE A 21 -3.78 16.94 3.85
N GLY A 22 -2.51 16.76 3.51
CA GLY A 22 -1.57 16.02 4.33
C GLY A 22 -1.71 14.50 4.25
N LEU A 23 -2.34 13.93 3.22
CA LEU A 23 -2.28 12.48 2.97
C LEU A 23 -1.25 12.16 1.89
N ARG A 24 -0.34 11.23 2.18
CA ARG A 24 0.57 10.63 1.20
C ARG A 24 0.18 9.19 0.88
N ILE A 25 0.47 8.73 -0.33
CA ILE A 25 0.23 7.34 -0.73
C ILE A 25 1.55 6.79 -1.26
N LEU A 26 1.97 5.64 -0.75
CA LEU A 26 3.19 4.94 -1.11
C LEU A 26 2.79 3.61 -1.74
N ALA A 27 3.19 3.39 -2.99
CA ALA A 27 2.85 2.21 -3.77
C ALA A 27 4.05 1.28 -3.94
N PHE A 28 3.89 0.02 -3.54
CA PHE A 28 4.93 -1.02 -3.64
C PHE A 28 4.47 -2.15 -4.57
N PRO A 29 5.03 -2.24 -5.79
CA PRO A 29 4.81 -3.35 -6.70
C PRO A 29 5.25 -4.69 -6.07
N CYS A 30 4.54 -5.78 -6.37
CA CYS A 30 4.86 -7.10 -5.82
C CYS A 30 4.27 -8.22 -6.69
N ASN A 31 5.09 -9.23 -7.03
CA ASN A 31 4.69 -10.29 -7.97
C ASN A 31 4.26 -11.61 -7.29
N GLN A 32 4.24 -11.68 -5.96
CA GLN A 32 3.99 -12.92 -5.20
C GLN A 32 2.52 -13.44 -5.29
N PHE A 33 1.64 -12.78 -6.04
CA PHE A 33 0.19 -13.00 -6.00
C PHE A 33 -0.37 -13.15 -7.40
N GLY A 34 -0.47 -14.40 -7.85
CA GLY A 34 -0.93 -14.76 -9.19
C GLY A 34 -0.06 -14.19 -10.31
N TYR A 35 1.21 -13.89 -10.03
CA TYR A 35 2.17 -13.31 -10.97
C TYR A 35 1.64 -12.07 -11.71
N GLN A 36 0.87 -11.23 -11.00
CA GLN A 36 0.16 -10.08 -11.59
C GLN A 36 1.04 -8.83 -11.79
N GLU A 37 2.31 -8.89 -11.42
CA GLU A 37 3.30 -7.80 -11.62
C GLU A 37 4.63 -8.37 -12.17
N PRO A 38 4.62 -9.03 -13.34
CA PRO A 38 5.77 -9.77 -13.85
C PRO A 38 6.89 -8.85 -14.34
N GLY A 39 6.56 -7.62 -14.74
CA GLY A 39 7.49 -6.70 -15.38
C GLY A 39 8.66 -6.22 -14.52
N ASN A 40 9.71 -5.74 -15.16
CA ASN A 40 10.88 -5.14 -14.53
C ASN A 40 10.60 -3.69 -14.06
N ALA A 41 11.59 -3.05 -13.44
CA ALA A 41 11.43 -1.72 -12.86
C ALA A 41 11.07 -0.67 -13.94
N GLU A 42 11.71 -0.75 -15.11
CA GLU A 42 11.51 0.15 -16.24
C GLU A 42 10.09 0.03 -16.82
N GLU A 43 9.62 -1.21 -17.03
CA GLU A 43 8.28 -1.51 -17.52
C GLU A 43 7.21 -1.01 -16.55
N ILE A 44 7.40 -1.26 -15.25
CA ILE A 44 6.50 -0.76 -14.20
C ILE A 44 6.46 0.77 -14.24
N GLN A 45 7.62 1.45 -14.29
CA GLN A 45 7.66 2.91 -14.34
C GLN A 45 6.98 3.48 -15.59
N CYS A 46 7.22 2.90 -16.77
CA CYS A 46 6.53 3.31 -18.00
C CYS A 46 5.02 3.21 -17.85
N PHE A 47 4.54 2.06 -17.37
CA PHE A 47 3.13 1.81 -17.15
C PHE A 47 2.48 2.78 -16.14
N VAL A 48 3.24 3.26 -15.16
CA VAL A 48 2.78 4.27 -14.20
C VAL A 48 2.75 5.67 -14.80
N ARG A 49 3.79 6.06 -15.54
CA ARG A 49 3.90 7.37 -16.20
C ARG A 49 2.70 7.66 -17.09
N ASP A 50 2.28 6.68 -17.89
CA ASP A 50 1.14 6.82 -18.81
C ASP A 50 -0.18 7.11 -18.10
N ARG A 51 -0.29 6.76 -16.81
CA ARG A 51 -1.51 6.92 -16.00
C ARG A 51 -1.55 8.19 -15.16
N LYS A 52 -0.54 9.06 -15.26
CA LYS A 52 -0.46 10.37 -14.57
C LYS A 52 -0.81 10.29 -13.08
N VAL A 53 -0.31 9.26 -12.39
CA VAL A 53 -0.60 9.09 -10.97
C VAL A 53 0.13 10.13 -10.12
N LYS A 54 -0.42 10.43 -8.93
CA LYS A 54 0.10 11.46 -8.01
C LYS A 54 0.62 10.90 -6.69
N PHE A 55 0.97 9.62 -6.65
CA PHE A 55 1.50 8.96 -5.46
C PHE A 55 2.92 8.47 -5.71
N ASP A 56 3.65 8.21 -4.63
CA ASP A 56 5.02 7.76 -4.68
C ASP A 56 5.05 6.27 -5.03
N LEU A 57 5.74 5.91 -6.10
CA LEU A 57 5.93 4.53 -6.53
C LEU A 57 7.35 4.09 -6.18
N PHE A 58 7.48 2.96 -5.49
CA PHE A 58 8.74 2.37 -5.09
C PHE A 58 9.13 1.18 -5.97
N GLU A 59 10.31 0.64 -5.73
CA GLU A 59 10.77 -0.58 -6.39
C GLU A 59 9.88 -1.79 -6.06
N LYS A 60 9.96 -2.80 -6.93
CA LYS A 60 9.25 -4.06 -6.72
C LYS A 60 9.89 -4.83 -5.57
N ILE A 61 9.06 -5.29 -4.63
CA ILE A 61 9.51 -6.00 -3.44
C ILE A 61 8.69 -7.24 -3.15
N ASP A 62 9.26 -8.11 -2.32
CA ASP A 62 8.53 -9.19 -1.66
C ASP A 62 7.93 -8.68 -0.35
N VAL A 63 6.71 -9.15 -0.04
CA VAL A 63 5.96 -8.73 1.16
C VAL A 63 5.67 -9.91 2.09
N ASN A 64 5.86 -11.14 1.61
CA ASN A 64 5.73 -12.38 2.36
C ASN A 64 7.01 -13.23 2.24
N GLY A 65 7.13 -14.23 3.13
CA GLY A 65 8.26 -15.15 3.16
C GLY A 65 9.51 -14.56 3.82
N LYS A 66 10.61 -15.34 3.80
CA LYS A 66 11.89 -14.97 4.42
C LYS A 66 12.56 -13.75 3.76
N GLY A 67 12.29 -13.52 2.48
CA GLY A 67 12.78 -12.37 1.72
C GLY A 67 11.89 -11.13 1.77
N ALA A 68 10.85 -11.11 2.62
CA ALA A 68 9.95 -9.97 2.71
C ALA A 68 10.71 -8.70 3.13
N HIS A 69 10.41 -7.57 2.49
CA HIS A 69 11.00 -6.28 2.82
C HIS A 69 10.76 -5.92 4.31
N PRO A 70 11.75 -5.38 5.05
CA PRO A 70 11.63 -5.10 6.49
C PRO A 70 10.40 -4.25 6.86
N LEU A 71 10.05 -3.26 6.04
CA LEU A 71 8.82 -2.48 6.22
C LEU A 71 7.59 -3.39 6.29
N PHE A 72 7.44 -4.33 5.36
CA PHE A 72 6.26 -5.20 5.32
C PHE A 72 6.29 -6.27 6.41
N GLN A 73 7.47 -6.67 6.89
CA GLN A 73 7.58 -7.49 8.10
C GLN A 73 7.03 -6.72 9.32
N TYR A 74 7.45 -5.46 9.49
CA TYR A 74 6.97 -4.58 10.56
C TYR A 74 5.46 -4.32 10.47
N LEU A 75 4.96 -3.94 9.30
CA LEU A 75 3.52 -3.65 9.11
C LEU A 75 2.63 -4.86 9.41
N LYS A 76 3.04 -6.06 8.97
CA LYS A 76 2.29 -7.29 9.27
C LYS A 76 2.34 -7.63 10.75
N LYS A 77 3.47 -7.40 11.42
CA LYS A 77 3.60 -7.64 12.86
C LYS A 77 2.68 -6.71 13.67
N GLU A 78 2.67 -5.42 13.37
CA GLU A 78 1.90 -4.42 14.13
C GLU A 78 0.39 -4.47 13.84
N GLN A 79 0.01 -4.78 12.60
CA GLN A 79 -1.38 -4.76 12.14
C GLN A 79 -1.83 -6.14 11.62
N GLY A 80 -1.24 -7.20 12.18
CA GLY A 80 -1.56 -8.60 11.88
C GLY A 80 -2.66 -9.16 12.78
N GLY A 81 -3.15 -10.35 12.43
CA GLY A 81 -3.92 -11.18 13.35
C GLY A 81 -3.01 -12.05 14.21
N THR A 82 -3.53 -12.58 15.32
CA THR A 82 -2.79 -13.44 16.26
C THR A 82 -2.35 -14.79 15.69
N LEU A 83 -2.96 -15.25 14.59
CA LEU A 83 -2.71 -16.59 14.01
C LEU A 83 -2.03 -16.56 12.64
N PHE A 84 -2.32 -15.55 11.81
CA PHE A 84 -1.73 -15.37 10.49
C PHE A 84 -1.65 -13.88 10.15
N ASP A 85 -0.45 -13.37 9.97
CA ASP A 85 -0.18 -11.96 9.63
C ASP A 85 0.10 -11.75 8.13
N ALA A 86 0.29 -12.84 7.38
CA ALA A 86 0.63 -12.83 5.96
C ALA A 86 -0.34 -11.96 5.13
N ILE A 87 0.21 -11.25 4.15
CA ILE A 87 -0.60 -10.53 3.16
C ILE A 87 -1.25 -11.57 2.25
N LYS A 88 -2.58 -11.51 2.11
CA LYS A 88 -3.34 -12.54 1.40
C LYS A 88 -3.42 -12.30 -0.11
N TRP A 89 -3.40 -11.03 -0.55
CA TRP A 89 -3.59 -10.70 -1.96
C TRP A 89 -3.06 -9.31 -2.35
N ASN A 90 -3.15 -8.95 -3.63
CA ASN A 90 -2.92 -7.58 -4.14
C ASN A 90 -3.89 -6.59 -3.49
N PHE A 91 -3.48 -5.34 -3.32
CA PHE A 91 -4.28 -4.26 -2.72
C PHE A 91 -4.59 -4.38 -1.22
N THR A 92 -3.79 -5.11 -0.44
CA THR A 92 -3.76 -4.83 1.01
C THR A 92 -3.24 -3.41 1.23
N LYS A 93 -3.89 -2.68 2.13
CA LYS A 93 -3.48 -1.31 2.50
C LYS A 93 -3.18 -1.22 3.99
N PHE A 94 -2.18 -0.43 4.34
CA PHE A 94 -1.90 -0.06 5.73
C PHE A 94 -2.03 1.45 5.88
N VAL A 95 -2.60 1.90 6.98
CA VAL A 95 -2.68 3.32 7.36
C VAL A 95 -1.63 3.57 8.40
N ILE A 96 -0.76 4.55 8.14
CA ILE A 96 0.28 5.00 9.06
C ILE A 96 -0.08 6.41 9.51
N ASN A 97 -0.12 6.65 10.83
CA ASN A 97 -0.39 7.97 11.37
C ASN A 97 0.84 8.89 11.31
N LYS A 98 0.68 10.17 11.68
CA LYS A 98 1.77 11.17 11.71
C LYS A 98 2.93 10.88 12.67
N GLU A 99 2.77 9.92 13.58
CA GLU A 99 3.84 9.44 14.46
C GLU A 99 4.64 8.29 13.83
N GLY A 100 4.30 7.89 12.60
CA GLY A 100 4.92 6.74 11.92
C GLY A 100 4.39 5.38 12.41
N LYS A 101 3.32 5.35 13.21
CA LYS A 101 2.75 4.10 13.73
C LYS A 101 1.69 3.52 12.78
N PRO A 102 1.76 2.22 12.47
CA PRO A 102 0.68 1.53 11.77
C PRO A 102 -0.57 1.51 12.66
N VAL A 103 -1.69 2.01 12.15
CA VAL A 103 -2.94 2.16 12.93
C VAL A 103 -4.11 1.36 12.36
N GLU A 104 -4.09 1.03 11.07
CA GLU A 104 -5.11 0.18 10.44
C GLU A 104 -4.52 -0.68 9.33
N ARG A 105 -5.16 -1.83 9.07
CA ARG A 105 -4.92 -2.68 7.90
C ARG A 105 -6.24 -3.00 7.20
N HIS A 106 -6.27 -2.80 5.90
CA HIS A 106 -7.45 -2.94 5.06
C HIS A 106 -7.27 -4.03 4.00
N SER A 107 -8.38 -4.71 3.71
CA SER A 107 -8.42 -5.77 2.71
C SER A 107 -8.37 -5.21 1.27
N PRO A 108 -8.11 -6.06 0.26
CA PRO A 108 -8.21 -5.68 -1.14
C PRO A 108 -9.55 -5.03 -1.51
N ASN A 109 -10.64 -5.53 -0.91
CA ASN A 109 -12.01 -5.15 -1.26
C ASN A 109 -12.50 -3.92 -0.50
N THR A 110 -11.76 -3.45 0.52
CA THR A 110 -12.11 -2.21 1.21
C THR A 110 -12.00 -1.03 0.24
N SER A 111 -13.10 -0.29 0.09
CA SER A 111 -13.19 0.79 -0.88
C SER A 111 -12.44 2.04 -0.40
N PRO A 112 -11.91 2.86 -1.33
CA PRO A 112 -11.34 4.17 -0.98
C PRO A 112 -12.27 5.04 -0.14
N LYS A 113 -13.57 5.07 -0.47
CA LYS A 113 -14.56 5.90 0.22
C LYS A 113 -14.74 5.49 1.68
N GLU A 114 -14.73 4.20 1.98
CA GLU A 114 -14.79 3.69 3.35
C GLU A 114 -13.52 4.04 4.13
N MET A 115 -12.34 3.93 3.49
CA MET A 115 -11.09 4.34 4.11
C MET A 115 -11.10 5.84 4.45
N LEU A 116 -11.55 6.72 3.54
CA LEU A 116 -11.57 8.16 3.76
C LEU A 116 -12.32 8.56 5.04
N LYS A 117 -13.47 7.93 5.31
CA LYS A 117 -14.24 8.17 6.55
C LYS A 117 -13.42 7.87 7.83
N ASN A 118 -12.58 6.85 7.77
CA ASN A 118 -11.76 6.44 8.90
C ASN A 118 -10.42 7.18 8.96
N LEU A 119 -9.95 7.74 7.84
CA LEU A 119 -8.68 8.45 7.80
C LEU A 119 -8.75 9.80 8.52
N GLU A 120 -9.91 10.46 8.55
CA GLU A 120 -10.10 11.78 9.17
C GLU A 120 -9.61 11.86 10.63
N LYS A 121 -9.76 10.79 11.42
CA LYS A 121 -9.26 10.74 12.82
C LYS A 121 -7.73 10.71 12.96
N TYR A 122 -6.98 10.54 11.87
CA TYR A 122 -5.52 10.43 11.89
C TYR A 122 -4.79 11.68 11.36
N PHE A 123 -5.54 12.69 10.90
CA PHE A 123 -4.99 13.99 10.52
C PHE A 123 -4.97 14.93 11.73
#